data_AF-A0A845ZCZ1-F1
#
_entry.id   AF-A0A845ZCZ1-F1
#
_cell.length_a   1.000
_cell.length_b   1.000
_cell.length_c   1.000
_cell.angle_alpha   90.00
_cell.angle_beta   90.00
_cell.angle_gamma   90.00
#
_symmetry.space_group_name_H-M   'P 1'
#
loop_
_entity.id
_entity.type
_entity.pdbx_description
1 polymer ?
#
loop_
_entity_poly.entity_id
_entity_poly.type
_entity_poly.pdbx_seq_one_letter_code
_entity_poly.pdbx_strand_id
1 'polypeptide(L)'
;DTQENRKKGKKPPALLVLGLGLLGLIAVFGGFYQHRAKINRRIEQKTQLALAYYAPEVSDYGLTVKANRQRLKLAGQLPNQALRSNVEQIAKAAAPNLALDNQIEVIELPYTDELTQAQVQRVRNTLNQMDGVVIVASYTEGRVTVKGAILYAKDFPKIIQAFESIPGVKSVENNLQLHGLDVTSRIYFDLGSAQLKPEDIGTKIRSIKEFMERYPQKHLRIIGYADPRGQLTENQGLAQQRAQMVKDVLVQQGIDPKRLQVRGVGKRPPDVDASQPLWLNRCVVFDPFTNKPS
;
A
#
# COMPACT_ATOMS: atom_id res chain seq x y z
N ASP A 1 56.96 92.90 -39.88
CA ASP A 1 56.90 91.88 -38.83
C ASP A 1 55.52 91.77 -38.20
N THR A 2 54.77 90.71 -38.51
CA THR A 2 54.09 89.93 -37.47
C THR A 2 53.86 88.51 -38.00
N GLN A 3 54.41 87.54 -37.28
CA GLN A 3 54.36 86.12 -37.56
C GLN A 3 52.97 85.55 -37.28
N GLU A 4 52.49 84.64 -38.13
CA GLU A 4 51.45 83.68 -37.72
C GLU A 4 51.97 82.25 -37.89
N ASN A 5 52.16 81.62 -36.73
CA ASN A 5 52.73 80.30 -36.50
C ASN A 5 51.59 79.27 -36.50
N ARG A 6 51.49 78.41 -37.53
CA ARG A 6 50.59 77.25 -37.49
C ARG A 6 51.37 75.95 -37.22
N LYS A 7 51.21 75.48 -35.98
CA LYS A 7 51.61 74.17 -35.44
C LYS A 7 51.22 73.01 -36.37
N LYS A 8 52.22 72.22 -36.82
CA LYS A 8 52.01 70.86 -37.37
C LYS A 8 51.84 69.88 -36.21
N GLY A 9 50.63 69.38 -36.00
CA GLY A 9 50.34 68.30 -35.05
C GLY A 9 51.00 66.98 -35.48
N LYS A 10 51.79 66.37 -34.59
CA LYS A 10 52.31 65.00 -34.76
C LYS A 10 51.15 64.01 -34.64
N LYS A 11 50.86 63.27 -35.72
CA LYS A 11 49.90 62.14 -35.69
C LYS A 11 50.46 61.02 -34.79
N PRO A 12 49.63 60.35 -33.97
CA PRO A 12 50.10 59.22 -33.17
C PRO A 12 50.57 58.07 -34.08
N PRO A 13 51.57 57.27 -33.66
CA PRO A 13 52.09 56.19 -34.49
C PRO A 13 51.00 55.14 -34.71
N ALA A 14 50.81 54.72 -35.96
CA ALA A 14 49.72 53.83 -36.39
C ALA A 14 49.63 52.50 -35.60
N LEU A 15 50.76 52.03 -35.05
CA LEU A 15 50.85 50.85 -34.17
C LEU A 15 50.06 51.01 -32.85
N LEU A 16 50.03 52.20 -32.25
CA LEU A 16 49.26 52.45 -31.02
C LEU A 16 47.75 52.43 -31.28
N VAL A 17 47.31 52.93 -32.44
CA VAL A 17 45.90 52.94 -32.84
C VAL A 17 45.41 51.53 -33.18
N LEU A 18 46.22 50.72 -33.87
CA LEU A 18 45.94 49.31 -34.14
C LEU A 18 45.89 48.46 -32.87
N GLY A 19 46.83 48.66 -31.92
CA GLY A 19 46.84 47.95 -30.63
C GLY A 19 45.61 48.26 -29.76
N LEU A 20 45.17 49.52 -29.70
CA LEU A 20 43.96 49.92 -28.98
C LEU A 20 42.67 49.36 -29.62
N GLY A 21 42.60 49.28 -30.95
CA GLY A 21 41.48 48.65 -31.66
C GLY A 21 41.38 47.15 -31.38
N LEU A 22 42.52 46.46 -31.31
CA LEU A 22 42.59 45.02 -31.03
C LEU A 22 42.24 44.72 -29.56
N LEU A 23 42.70 45.54 -28.62
CA LEU A 23 42.30 45.48 -27.20
C LEU A 23 40.80 45.78 -27.01
N GLY A 24 40.26 46.76 -27.74
CA GLY A 24 38.82 47.06 -27.74
C GLY A 24 37.98 45.89 -28.26
N LEU A 25 38.43 45.23 -29.34
CA LEU A 25 37.79 44.00 -29.85
C LEU A 25 37.84 42.88 -28.81
N ILE A 26 39.00 42.61 -28.19
CA ILE A 26 39.12 41.60 -27.13
C ILE A 26 38.21 41.91 -25.94
N ALA A 27 38.10 43.18 -25.54
CA ALA A 27 37.21 43.61 -24.45
C ALA A 27 35.72 43.47 -24.79
N VAL A 28 35.31 43.79 -26.03
CA VAL A 28 33.93 43.62 -26.51
C VAL A 28 33.58 42.12 -26.61
N PHE A 29 34.47 41.31 -27.21
CA PHE A 29 34.30 39.86 -27.29
C PHE A 29 34.31 39.20 -25.90
N GLY A 30 35.19 39.64 -25.00
CA GLY A 30 35.28 39.18 -23.61
C GLY A 30 34.06 39.58 -22.78
N GLY A 31 33.58 40.81 -22.90
CA GLY A 31 32.37 41.30 -22.24
C GLY A 31 31.11 40.59 -22.73
N PHE A 32 31.01 40.33 -24.03
CA PHE A 32 29.93 39.54 -24.62
C PHE A 32 29.95 38.09 -24.14
N TYR A 33 31.14 37.50 -24.00
CA TYR A 33 31.31 36.16 -23.42
C TYR A 33 30.84 36.11 -21.95
N GLN A 34 31.26 37.08 -21.13
CA GLN A 34 30.85 37.17 -19.71
C GLN A 34 29.34 37.42 -19.54
N HIS A 35 28.76 38.28 -20.37
CA HIS A 35 27.32 38.54 -20.36
C HIS A 35 26.51 37.28 -20.68
N ARG A 36 26.97 36.51 -21.68
CA ARG A 36 26.36 35.21 -22.03
C ARG A 36 26.50 34.17 -20.94
N ALA A 37 27.67 34.09 -20.29
CA ALA A 37 27.86 33.21 -19.16
C ALA A 37 26.89 33.54 -18.01
N LYS A 38 26.60 34.83 -17.76
CA LYS A 38 25.60 35.24 -16.77
C LYS A 38 24.18 34.81 -17.16
N ILE A 39 23.81 34.90 -18.44
CA ILE A 39 22.49 34.43 -18.92
C ILE A 39 22.36 32.92 -18.72
N ASN A 40 23.35 32.13 -19.14
CA ASN A 40 23.34 30.68 -18.99
C ASN A 40 23.19 30.28 -17.51
N ARG A 41 23.95 30.92 -16.60
CA ARG A 41 23.86 30.67 -15.16
C ARG A 41 22.47 30.96 -14.59
N ARG A 42 21.80 32.03 -15.02
CA ARG A 42 20.43 32.33 -14.57
C ARG A 42 19.45 31.26 -15.03
N ILE A 43 19.59 30.76 -16.25
CA ILE A 43 18.74 29.69 -16.78
C ILE A 43 18.99 28.40 -16.01
N GLU A 44 20.27 28.03 -15.78
CA GLU A 44 20.64 26.87 -14.96
C GLU A 44 20.01 26.94 -13.57
N GLN A 45 20.18 28.07 -12.87
CA GLN A 45 19.62 28.26 -11.53
C GLN A 45 18.08 28.23 -11.53
N LYS A 46 17.43 28.87 -12.50
CA LYS A 46 15.96 28.87 -12.61
C LYS A 46 15.43 27.45 -12.83
N THR A 47 16.06 26.68 -13.71
CA THR A 47 15.67 25.30 -13.96
C THR A 47 15.96 24.40 -12.76
N GLN A 48 17.09 24.59 -12.08
CA GLN A 48 17.44 23.83 -10.88
C GLN A 48 16.46 24.11 -9.73
N LEU A 49 16.03 25.37 -9.55
CA LEU A 49 14.99 25.75 -8.59
C LEU A 49 13.62 25.17 -8.96
N ALA A 50 13.25 25.18 -10.25
CA ALA A 50 12.01 24.58 -10.71
C ALA A 50 11.98 23.07 -10.44
N LEU A 51 13.10 22.37 -10.69
CA LEU A 51 13.23 20.95 -10.39
C LEU A 51 13.14 20.68 -8.88
N ALA A 52 13.82 21.48 -8.05
CA ALA A 52 13.74 21.35 -6.60
C ALA A 52 12.32 21.59 -6.04
N TYR A 53 11.53 22.47 -6.68
CA TYR A 53 10.18 22.80 -6.24
C TYR A 53 9.12 21.79 -6.74
N TYR A 54 9.16 21.42 -8.02
CA TYR A 54 8.14 20.57 -8.64
C TYR A 54 8.46 19.07 -8.62
N ALA A 55 9.71 18.70 -8.35
CA ALA A 55 10.16 17.31 -8.26
C ALA A 55 11.17 17.13 -7.10
N PRO A 56 10.75 17.32 -5.83
CA PRO A 56 11.63 17.23 -4.67
C PRO A 56 12.26 15.83 -4.51
N GLU A 57 11.54 14.79 -4.92
CA GLU A 57 12.03 13.41 -4.97
C GLU A 57 13.27 13.21 -5.86
N VAL A 58 13.59 14.17 -6.73
CA VAL A 58 14.70 14.07 -7.67
C VAL A 58 16.03 14.65 -7.12
N SER A 59 15.99 15.38 -5.99
CA SER A 59 17.17 16.04 -5.41
C SER A 59 18.29 15.07 -5.04
N ASP A 60 17.93 13.85 -4.66
CA ASP A 60 18.84 12.86 -4.11
C ASP A 60 19.64 12.12 -5.20
N TYR A 61 19.27 12.30 -6.48
CA TYR A 61 19.81 11.54 -7.61
C TYR A 61 20.88 12.30 -8.42
N GLY A 62 21.44 13.38 -7.86
CA GLY A 62 22.63 14.04 -8.42
C GLY A 62 22.44 14.60 -9.85
N LEU A 63 21.23 15.07 -10.18
CA LEU A 63 20.98 15.68 -11.49
C LEU A 63 21.81 16.96 -11.71
N THR A 64 22.44 17.03 -12.87
CA THR A 64 23.20 18.19 -13.35
C THR A 64 22.44 18.93 -14.44
N VAL A 65 22.29 20.24 -14.28
CA VAL A 65 21.69 21.14 -15.27
C VAL A 65 22.76 22.06 -15.85
N LYS A 66 22.92 22.07 -17.18
CA LYS A 66 23.85 22.97 -17.89
C LYS A 66 23.16 23.64 -19.07
N ALA A 67 23.29 24.96 -19.19
CA ALA A 67 22.69 25.72 -20.28
C ALA A 67 23.76 26.30 -21.21
N ASN A 68 23.51 26.23 -22.51
CA ASN A 68 24.30 26.92 -23.53
C ASN A 68 23.40 27.71 -24.49
N ARG A 69 23.97 28.23 -25.59
CA ARG A 69 23.30 29.12 -26.54
C ARG A 69 22.05 28.53 -27.22
N GLN A 70 21.98 27.20 -27.34
CA GLN A 70 20.94 26.51 -28.10
C GLN A 70 20.27 25.41 -27.31
N ARG A 71 20.94 24.90 -26.26
CA ARG A 71 20.50 23.70 -25.55
C ARG A 71 20.56 23.83 -24.04
N LEU A 72 19.62 23.17 -23.39
CA LEU A 72 19.65 22.85 -21.97
C LEU A 72 20.00 21.36 -21.84
N LYS A 73 21.18 21.07 -21.31
CA LYS A 73 21.65 19.71 -21.04
C LYS A 73 21.25 19.29 -19.64
N LEU A 74 20.52 18.18 -19.55
CA LEU A 74 20.22 17.48 -18.31
C LEU A 74 21.02 16.17 -18.30
N ALA A 75 21.76 15.90 -17.24
CA ALA A 75 22.51 14.65 -17.07
C ALA A 75 22.41 14.16 -15.63
N GLY A 76 22.45 12.85 -15.45
CA GLY A 76 22.35 12.19 -14.14
C GLY A 76 21.61 10.87 -14.26
N GLN A 77 21.32 10.24 -13.14
CA GLN A 77 20.67 8.93 -13.09
C GLN A 77 19.31 9.06 -12.46
N LEU A 78 18.27 8.42 -13.01
CA LEU A 78 16.95 8.34 -12.37
C LEU A 78 16.50 6.89 -12.26
N PRO A 79 15.74 6.54 -11.21
CA PRO A 79 15.39 5.15 -10.94
C PRO A 79 14.24 4.63 -11.82
N ASN A 80 13.51 5.51 -12.51
CA ASN A 80 12.41 5.12 -13.39
C ASN A 80 12.13 6.15 -14.50
N GLN A 81 11.41 5.71 -15.52
CA GLN A 81 11.06 6.51 -16.70
C GLN A 81 10.02 7.61 -16.42
N ALA A 82 9.17 7.45 -15.39
CA ALA A 82 8.15 8.44 -15.03
C ALA A 82 8.80 9.73 -14.49
N LEU A 83 9.78 9.59 -13.59
CA LEU A 83 10.58 10.70 -13.07
C LEU A 83 11.36 11.40 -14.19
N ARG A 84 11.95 10.64 -15.12
CA ARG A 84 12.63 11.21 -16.29
C ARG A 84 11.68 12.07 -17.13
N SER A 85 10.47 11.59 -17.37
CA SER A 85 9.44 12.31 -18.12
C SER A 85 9.00 13.59 -17.41
N ASN A 86 8.81 13.53 -16.09
CA ASN A 86 8.43 14.69 -15.28
C ASN A 86 9.54 15.77 -15.29
N VAL A 87 10.79 15.38 -15.06
CA VAL A 87 11.97 16.26 -15.12
C VAL A 87 12.09 16.94 -16.49
N GLU A 88 11.84 16.22 -17.57
CA GLU A 88 11.85 16.76 -18.92
C GLU A 88 10.76 17.84 -19.14
N GLN A 89 9.55 17.62 -18.64
CA GLN A 89 8.46 18.59 -18.73
C GLN A 89 8.78 19.86 -17.93
N ILE A 90 9.28 19.72 -16.70
CA ILE A 90 9.67 20.85 -15.84
C ILE A 90 10.79 21.65 -16.49
N ALA A 91 11.79 20.97 -17.08
CA ALA A 91 12.90 21.62 -17.75
C ALA A 91 12.47 22.39 -19.02
N LYS A 92 11.57 21.82 -19.82
CA LYS A 92 10.96 22.49 -20.98
C LYS A 92 10.18 23.74 -20.57
N ALA A 93 9.43 23.67 -19.46
CA ALA A 93 8.70 24.82 -18.92
C ALA A 93 9.61 25.91 -18.36
N ALA A 94 10.72 25.53 -17.72
CA ALA A 94 11.68 26.49 -17.15
C ALA A 94 12.49 27.23 -18.23
N ALA A 95 12.80 26.56 -19.33
CA ALA A 95 13.66 27.05 -20.43
C ALA A 95 13.02 26.83 -21.83
N PRO A 96 11.87 27.46 -22.13
CA PRO A 96 11.09 27.18 -23.35
C PRO A 96 11.81 27.52 -24.67
N ASN A 97 12.82 28.41 -24.61
CA ASN A 97 13.55 28.90 -25.78
C ASN A 97 14.82 28.09 -26.08
N LEU A 98 15.09 27.00 -25.34
CA LEU A 98 16.27 26.16 -25.50
C LEU A 98 15.84 24.74 -25.89
N ALA A 99 16.55 24.13 -26.83
CA ALA A 99 16.35 22.73 -27.16
C ALA A 99 16.83 21.84 -25.99
N LEU A 100 16.04 20.85 -25.60
CA LEU A 100 16.41 19.98 -24.49
C LEU A 100 17.36 18.86 -24.97
N ASP A 101 18.50 18.73 -24.30
CA ASP A 101 19.46 17.63 -24.46
C ASP A 101 19.37 16.76 -23.20
N ASN A 102 18.44 15.80 -23.22
CA ASN A 102 18.13 14.92 -22.09
C ASN A 102 19.04 13.68 -22.09
N GLN A 103 20.16 13.77 -21.39
CA GLN A 103 21.14 12.70 -21.16
C GLN A 103 20.96 12.06 -19.78
N ILE A 104 19.73 12.05 -19.27
CA ILE A 104 19.42 11.35 -18.03
C ILE A 104 19.36 9.85 -18.35
N GLU A 105 20.22 9.09 -17.70
CA GLU A 105 20.23 7.65 -17.76
C GLU A 105 19.18 7.10 -16.80
N VAL A 106 18.23 6.33 -17.34
CA VAL A 106 17.35 5.54 -16.48
C VAL A 106 18.12 4.29 -16.11
N ILE A 107 18.69 4.30 -14.92
CA ILE A 107 19.17 3.07 -14.31
C ILE A 107 17.98 2.55 -13.53
N GLU A 108 17.20 1.68 -14.17
CA GLU A 108 16.30 0.81 -13.43
C GLU A 108 17.20 0.05 -12.45
N LEU A 109 17.19 0.45 -11.17
CA LEU A 109 17.79 -0.38 -10.14
C LEU A 109 17.15 -1.75 -10.32
N PRO A 110 17.91 -2.80 -10.70
CA PRO A 110 17.32 -4.11 -10.86
C PRO A 110 16.65 -4.42 -9.53
N TYR A 111 15.35 -4.74 -9.55
CA TYR A 111 14.68 -5.21 -8.34
C TYR A 111 15.45 -6.42 -7.87
N THR A 112 16.24 -6.25 -6.82
CA THR A 112 16.96 -7.37 -6.25
C THR A 112 15.93 -8.28 -5.62
N ASP A 113 16.21 -9.59 -5.63
CA ASP A 113 15.35 -10.57 -4.97
C ASP A 113 15.12 -10.21 -3.50
N GLU A 114 16.10 -9.56 -2.86
CA GLU A 114 16.01 -9.04 -1.50
C GLU A 114 14.96 -7.93 -1.33
N LEU A 115 14.91 -6.96 -2.26
CA LEU A 115 13.91 -5.89 -2.24
C LEU A 115 12.49 -6.43 -2.50
N THR A 116 12.36 -7.35 -3.46
CA THR A 116 11.08 -8.02 -3.75
C THR A 116 10.61 -8.83 -2.54
N GLN A 117 11.49 -9.60 -1.92
CA GLN A 117 11.19 -10.37 -0.72
C GLN A 117 10.73 -9.46 0.42
N ALA A 118 11.41 -8.32 0.65
CA ALA A 118 11.00 -7.36 1.66
C ALA A 118 9.59 -6.79 1.39
N GLN A 119 9.25 -6.52 0.13
CA GLN A 119 7.90 -6.08 -0.24
C GLN A 119 6.84 -7.16 -0.06
N VAL A 120 7.14 -8.41 -0.43
CA VAL A 120 6.26 -9.56 -0.17
C VAL A 120 5.96 -9.69 1.32
N GLN A 121 6.97 -9.51 2.18
CA GLN A 121 6.76 -9.52 3.63
C GLN A 121 5.87 -8.37 4.11
N ARG A 122 6.05 -7.15 3.58
CA ARG A 122 5.20 -6.00 3.92
C ARG A 122 3.75 -6.23 3.50
N VAL A 123 3.52 -6.65 2.25
CA VAL A 123 2.18 -6.94 1.73
C VAL A 123 1.53 -8.05 2.53
N ARG A 124 2.24 -9.14 2.84
CA ARG A 124 1.76 -10.21 3.74
C ARG A 124 1.30 -9.65 5.09
N ASN A 125 2.12 -8.82 5.73
CA ASN A 125 1.80 -8.25 7.03
C ASN A 125 0.55 -7.37 6.96
N THR A 126 0.41 -6.54 5.92
CA THR A 126 -0.77 -5.72 5.68
C THR A 126 -2.02 -6.58 5.46
N LEU A 127 -1.91 -7.63 4.64
CA LEU A 127 -3.03 -8.54 4.38
C LEU A 127 -3.46 -9.29 5.65
N ASN A 128 -2.52 -9.70 6.51
CA ASN A 128 -2.82 -10.34 7.80
C ASN A 128 -3.48 -9.41 8.83
N GLN A 129 -3.51 -8.10 8.59
CA GLN A 129 -4.29 -7.16 9.39
C GLN A 129 -5.77 -7.11 8.93
N MET A 130 -6.08 -7.62 7.73
CA MET A 130 -7.45 -7.69 7.25
C MET A 130 -8.26 -8.70 8.06
N ASP A 131 -9.52 -8.37 8.30
CA ASP A 131 -10.41 -9.24 9.06
C ASP A 131 -10.61 -10.60 8.37
N GLY A 132 -10.28 -11.68 9.09
CA GLY A 132 -10.43 -13.04 8.58
C GLY A 132 -9.35 -13.49 7.60
N VAL A 133 -8.21 -12.80 7.50
CA VAL A 133 -7.07 -13.21 6.67
C VAL A 133 -5.91 -13.67 7.56
N VAL A 134 -5.48 -14.93 7.37
CA VAL A 134 -4.32 -15.50 8.09
C VAL A 134 -3.48 -16.29 7.10
N ILE A 135 -2.45 -15.64 6.57
CA ILE A 135 -1.63 -16.12 5.47
C ILE A 135 -0.14 -16.05 5.79
N VAL A 136 0.60 -16.96 5.17
CA VAL A 136 2.05 -16.94 5.04
C VAL A 136 2.40 -16.80 3.56
N ALA A 137 3.42 -16.02 3.26
CA ALA A 137 3.92 -15.80 1.92
C ALA A 137 5.43 -15.92 1.92
N SER A 138 5.96 -16.69 0.98
CA SER A 138 7.40 -16.84 0.73
C SER A 138 7.70 -16.45 -0.72
N TYR A 139 8.88 -15.88 -0.93
CA TYR A 139 9.36 -15.47 -2.24
C TYR A 139 10.63 -16.26 -2.61
N THR A 140 10.68 -16.80 -3.82
CA THR A 140 11.85 -17.50 -4.38
C THR A 140 11.91 -17.24 -5.88
N GLU A 141 12.96 -16.58 -6.36
CA GLU A 141 13.26 -16.40 -7.79
C GLU A 141 12.08 -15.90 -8.66
N GLY A 142 11.36 -14.88 -8.18
CA GLY A 142 10.20 -14.33 -8.88
C GLY A 142 8.88 -15.08 -8.62
N ARG A 143 8.88 -16.19 -7.88
CA ARG A 143 7.66 -16.90 -7.47
C ARG A 143 7.28 -16.53 -6.05
N VAL A 144 6.02 -16.16 -5.83
CA VAL A 144 5.43 -16.03 -4.50
C VAL A 144 4.54 -17.23 -4.22
N THR A 145 4.81 -17.98 -3.15
CA THR A 145 3.91 -19.04 -2.68
C THR A 145 3.11 -18.52 -1.50
N VAL A 146 1.79 -18.47 -1.65
CA VAL A 146 0.85 -18.00 -0.62
C VAL A 146 0.08 -19.19 -0.05
N LYS A 147 0.17 -19.38 1.27
CA LYS A 147 -0.52 -20.45 2.01
C LYS A 147 -1.29 -19.86 3.18
N GLY A 148 -2.34 -20.54 3.62
CA GLY A 148 -3.08 -20.16 4.82
C GLY A 148 -4.58 -20.22 4.62
N ALA A 149 -5.31 -19.49 5.44
CA ALA A 149 -6.76 -19.49 5.42
C ALA A 149 -7.33 -18.09 5.30
N ILE A 150 -8.47 -18.02 4.63
CA ILE A 150 -9.29 -16.82 4.55
C ILE A 150 -10.71 -17.13 4.95
N LEU A 151 -11.38 -16.16 5.56
CA LEU A 151 -12.75 -16.29 6.04
C LEU A 151 -13.77 -15.98 4.94
N TYR A 152 -13.47 -15.01 4.07
CA TYR A 152 -14.40 -14.54 3.05
C TYR A 152 -13.85 -14.79 1.65
N ALA A 153 -14.63 -15.51 0.84
CA ALA A 153 -14.22 -15.86 -0.53
C ALA A 153 -13.94 -14.63 -1.42
N LYS A 154 -14.60 -13.49 -1.14
CA LYS A 154 -14.40 -12.22 -1.85
C LYS A 154 -12.99 -11.63 -1.71
N ASP A 155 -12.21 -12.09 -0.72
CA ASP A 155 -10.87 -11.56 -0.47
C ASP A 155 -9.78 -12.32 -1.24
N PHE A 156 -10.08 -13.52 -1.77
CA PHE A 156 -9.18 -14.27 -2.67
C PHE A 156 -8.57 -13.40 -3.78
N PRO A 157 -9.37 -12.77 -4.68
CA PRO A 157 -8.81 -12.04 -5.81
C PRO A 157 -7.95 -10.86 -5.36
N LYS A 158 -8.33 -10.19 -4.27
CA LYS A 158 -7.57 -9.05 -3.72
C LYS A 158 -6.20 -9.45 -3.21
N ILE A 159 -6.12 -10.60 -2.54
CA ILE A 159 -4.87 -11.13 -1.99
C ILE A 159 -3.91 -11.50 -3.12
N ILE A 160 -4.40 -12.23 -4.13
CA ILE A 160 -3.57 -12.65 -5.27
C ILE A 160 -3.09 -11.43 -6.05
N GLN A 161 -3.99 -10.51 -6.38
CA GLN A 161 -3.65 -9.27 -7.09
C GLN A 161 -2.62 -8.42 -6.32
N ALA A 162 -2.69 -8.37 -4.99
CA ALA A 162 -1.74 -7.62 -4.18
C ALA A 162 -0.30 -8.17 -4.29
N PHE A 163 -0.13 -9.49 -4.42
CA PHE A 163 1.19 -10.09 -4.63
C PHE A 163 1.65 -10.00 -6.09
N GLU A 164 0.75 -10.15 -7.06
CA GLU A 164 1.05 -9.98 -8.49
C GLU A 164 1.51 -8.55 -8.83
N SER A 165 1.03 -7.55 -8.08
CA SER A 165 1.39 -6.15 -8.27
C SER A 165 2.77 -5.77 -7.73
N ILE A 166 3.47 -6.69 -7.06
CA ILE A 166 4.81 -6.44 -6.51
C ILE A 166 5.84 -6.55 -7.63
N PRO A 167 6.65 -5.51 -7.88
CA PRO A 167 7.72 -5.60 -8.87
C PRO A 167 8.70 -6.74 -8.55
N GLY A 168 9.11 -7.49 -9.58
CA GLY A 168 9.95 -8.68 -9.44
C GLY A 168 9.18 -9.98 -9.28
N VAL A 169 7.88 -9.93 -8.95
CA VAL A 169 7.02 -11.12 -8.95
C VAL A 169 6.61 -11.48 -10.38
N LYS A 170 6.90 -12.72 -10.78
CA LYS A 170 6.58 -13.32 -12.08
C LYS A 170 5.37 -14.24 -11.99
N SER A 171 5.17 -14.90 -10.86
CA SER A 171 4.05 -15.81 -10.64
C SER A 171 3.67 -15.91 -9.18
N VAL A 172 2.39 -16.20 -8.93
CA VAL A 172 1.85 -16.44 -7.59
C VAL A 172 1.24 -17.85 -7.55
N GLU A 173 1.76 -18.68 -6.65
CA GLU A 173 1.21 -20.00 -6.35
C GLU A 173 0.21 -19.87 -5.20
N ASN A 174 -1.05 -20.17 -5.49
CA ASN A 174 -2.15 -20.05 -4.53
C ASN A 174 -2.46 -21.38 -3.86
N ASN A 175 -2.20 -21.45 -2.55
CA ASN A 175 -2.56 -22.57 -1.69
C ASN A 175 -3.42 -22.08 -0.50
N LEU A 176 -4.27 -21.09 -0.74
CA LEU A 176 -5.21 -20.55 0.24
C LEU A 176 -6.45 -21.44 0.35
N GLN A 177 -6.95 -21.58 1.58
CA GLN A 177 -8.15 -22.33 1.89
C GLN A 177 -9.24 -21.40 2.42
N LEU A 178 -10.47 -21.58 1.95
CA LEU A 178 -11.63 -20.96 2.57
C LEU A 178 -11.96 -21.75 3.84
N HIS A 179 -11.92 -21.09 5.00
CA HIS A 179 -12.17 -21.78 6.27
C HIS A 179 -13.05 -20.93 7.19
N GLY A 180 -14.33 -20.84 6.85
CA GLY A 180 -15.34 -20.21 7.68
C GLY A 180 -16.03 -21.18 8.65
N LEU A 181 -16.73 -20.61 9.63
CA LEU A 181 -17.77 -21.33 10.37
C LEU A 181 -18.98 -21.48 9.44
N ASP A 182 -19.26 -22.69 8.99
CA ASP A 182 -20.41 -22.99 8.14
C ASP A 182 -21.72 -22.73 8.91
N VAL A 183 -22.79 -22.31 8.24
CA VAL A 183 -24.14 -22.18 8.83
C VAL A 183 -24.63 -23.52 9.41
N THR A 184 -24.12 -24.64 8.90
CA THR A 184 -24.33 -25.99 9.46
C THR A 184 -23.70 -26.21 10.84
N SER A 185 -22.86 -25.28 11.32
CA SER A 185 -22.24 -25.33 12.65
C SER A 185 -23.27 -25.25 13.78
N ARG A 186 -24.55 -24.98 13.49
CA ARG A 186 -25.67 -25.03 14.43
C ARG A 186 -25.72 -26.36 15.19
N ILE A 187 -25.85 -26.28 16.51
CA ILE A 187 -26.04 -27.43 17.41
C ILE A 187 -27.52 -27.51 17.77
N TYR A 188 -28.12 -28.71 17.69
CA TYR A 188 -29.53 -28.92 17.99
C TYR A 188 -29.72 -29.66 19.31
N PHE A 189 -30.84 -29.37 19.97
CA PHE A 189 -31.15 -29.92 21.29
C PHE A 189 -32.51 -30.61 21.29
N ASP A 190 -32.61 -31.61 22.16
CA ASP A 190 -33.87 -32.29 22.42
C ASP A 190 -34.84 -31.37 23.18
N LEU A 191 -36.12 -31.74 23.18
CA LEU A 191 -37.18 -30.95 23.80
C LEU A 191 -36.91 -30.79 25.30
N GLY A 192 -37.03 -29.56 25.82
CA GLY A 192 -36.81 -29.27 27.25
C GLY A 192 -35.39 -29.47 27.76
N SER A 193 -34.43 -29.86 26.90
CA SER A 193 -33.06 -30.19 27.31
C SER A 193 -32.06 -29.12 26.91
N ALA A 194 -31.04 -28.94 27.77
CA ALA A 194 -29.81 -28.21 27.50
C ALA A 194 -28.57 -29.13 27.42
N GLN A 195 -28.78 -30.45 27.41
CA GLN A 195 -27.71 -31.43 27.33
C GLN A 195 -27.14 -31.45 25.91
N LEU A 196 -25.81 -31.31 25.82
CA LEU A 196 -25.09 -31.43 24.56
C LEU A 196 -24.83 -32.90 24.23
N LYS A 197 -25.04 -33.29 22.97
CA LYS A 197 -24.81 -34.66 22.53
C LYS A 197 -23.31 -34.93 22.35
N PRO A 198 -22.78 -36.10 22.75
CA PRO A 198 -21.35 -36.42 22.58
C PRO A 198 -20.86 -36.32 21.13
N GLU A 199 -21.72 -36.64 20.16
CA GLU A 199 -21.43 -36.51 18.72
C GLU A 199 -21.13 -35.06 18.30
N ASP A 200 -21.86 -34.09 18.86
CA ASP A 200 -21.66 -32.66 18.58
C ASP A 200 -20.35 -32.15 19.18
N ILE A 201 -19.91 -32.73 20.31
CA ILE A 201 -18.60 -32.44 20.90
C ILE A 201 -17.49 -32.90 19.95
N GLY A 202 -17.60 -34.13 19.44
CA GLY A 202 -16.62 -34.72 18.54
C GLY A 202 -16.57 -34.06 17.17
N THR A 203 -17.61 -33.35 16.73
CA THR A 203 -17.69 -32.79 15.38
C THR A 203 -17.77 -31.26 15.39
N LYS A 204 -18.90 -30.70 15.80
CA LYS A 204 -19.20 -29.26 15.72
C LYS A 204 -18.32 -28.44 16.67
N ILE A 205 -18.19 -28.86 17.93
CA ILE A 205 -17.33 -28.18 18.91
C ILE A 205 -15.87 -28.18 18.46
N ARG A 206 -15.37 -29.32 17.94
CA ARG A 206 -14.02 -29.40 17.39
C ARG A 206 -13.81 -28.41 16.24
N SER A 207 -14.75 -28.33 15.29
CA SER A 207 -14.68 -27.37 14.18
C SER A 207 -14.66 -25.91 14.67
N ILE A 208 -15.49 -25.58 15.68
CA ILE A 208 -15.49 -24.24 16.30
C ILE A 208 -14.16 -23.95 16.99
N LYS A 209 -13.58 -24.93 17.68
CA LYS A 209 -12.24 -24.80 18.29
C LYS A 209 -11.19 -24.48 17.24
N GLU A 210 -11.11 -25.28 16.18
CA GLU A 210 -10.14 -25.09 15.09
C GLU A 210 -10.29 -23.70 14.43
N PHE A 211 -11.52 -23.23 14.25
CA PHE A 211 -11.79 -21.87 13.79
C PHE A 211 -11.23 -20.82 14.76
N MET A 212 -11.51 -20.96 16.05
CA MET A 212 -11.09 -20.01 17.08
C MET A 212 -9.56 -19.99 17.30
N GLU A 213 -8.89 -21.12 17.11
CA GLU A 213 -7.42 -21.21 17.14
C GLU A 213 -6.80 -20.55 15.91
N ARG A 214 -7.41 -20.73 14.73
CA ARG A 214 -6.92 -20.13 13.49
C ARG A 214 -7.09 -18.62 13.45
N TYR A 215 -8.17 -18.10 14.02
CA TYR A 215 -8.46 -16.67 14.06
C TYR A 215 -8.41 -16.12 15.50
N PRO A 216 -7.22 -15.94 16.10
CA PRO A 216 -7.06 -15.55 17.50
C PRO A 216 -7.70 -14.19 17.84
N GLN A 217 -7.82 -13.29 16.87
CA GLN A 217 -8.47 -11.99 16.99
C GLN A 217 -10.00 -12.06 17.02
N LYS A 218 -10.60 -13.21 16.64
CA LYS A 218 -12.06 -13.38 16.65
C LYS A 218 -12.53 -13.71 18.05
N HIS A 219 -13.64 -13.09 18.41
CA HIS A 219 -14.50 -13.49 19.51
C HIS A 219 -15.69 -14.25 18.93
N LEU A 220 -16.36 -15.02 19.78
CA LEU A 220 -17.49 -15.83 19.39
C LEU A 220 -18.68 -15.53 20.29
N ARG A 221 -19.79 -15.16 19.67
CA ARG A 221 -21.08 -15.06 20.34
C ARG A 221 -21.83 -16.36 20.12
N ILE A 222 -22.22 -16.99 21.22
CA ILE A 222 -22.94 -18.25 21.28
C ILE A 222 -24.39 -17.89 21.62
N ILE A 223 -25.28 -18.05 20.64
CA ILE A 223 -26.67 -17.61 20.75
C ILE A 223 -27.56 -18.84 20.81
N GLY A 224 -28.23 -19.03 21.94
CA GLY A 224 -29.24 -20.07 22.09
C GLY A 224 -30.61 -19.57 21.67
N TYR A 225 -31.37 -20.44 21.03
CA TYR A 225 -32.77 -20.24 20.69
C TYR A 225 -33.65 -21.32 21.34
N ALA A 226 -34.93 -21.00 21.47
CA ALA A 226 -35.94 -21.89 22.03
C ALA A 226 -37.24 -21.82 21.22
N ASP A 227 -38.09 -22.82 21.46
CA ASP A 227 -39.41 -22.91 20.87
C ASP A 227 -40.29 -21.74 21.35
N PRO A 228 -40.94 -20.97 20.46
CA PRO A 228 -41.73 -19.81 20.87
C PRO A 228 -43.07 -20.15 21.54
N ARG A 229 -43.50 -21.42 21.62
CA ARG A 229 -44.83 -21.81 22.16
C ARG A 229 -44.96 -21.71 23.68
N GLY A 230 -43.85 -21.73 24.43
CA GLY A 230 -43.84 -21.62 25.90
C GLY A 230 -43.81 -20.18 26.42
N GLN A 231 -43.71 -20.01 27.75
CA GLN A 231 -43.49 -18.69 28.34
C GLN A 231 -42.14 -18.12 27.90
N LEU A 232 -42.12 -16.85 27.47
CA LEU A 232 -40.92 -16.22 26.92
C LEU A 232 -39.72 -16.27 27.88
N THR A 233 -39.94 -16.06 29.16
CA THR A 233 -38.91 -16.08 30.22
C THR A 233 -38.32 -17.47 30.41
N GLU A 234 -39.16 -18.51 30.47
CA GLU A 234 -38.74 -19.91 30.58
C GLU A 234 -37.93 -20.33 29.33
N ASN A 235 -38.43 -19.99 28.14
CA ASN A 235 -37.74 -20.25 26.88
C ASN A 235 -36.39 -19.54 26.80
N GLN A 236 -36.32 -18.30 27.25
CA GLN A 236 -35.07 -17.53 27.29
C GLN A 236 -34.08 -18.15 28.28
N GLY A 237 -34.55 -18.63 29.43
CA GLY A 237 -33.74 -19.36 30.40
C GLY A 237 -33.14 -20.64 29.81
N LEU A 238 -33.96 -21.47 29.16
CA LEU A 238 -33.50 -22.70 28.50
C LEU A 238 -32.52 -22.42 27.35
N ALA A 239 -32.80 -21.39 26.54
CA ALA A 239 -31.90 -20.94 25.49
C ALA A 239 -30.54 -20.48 26.05
N GLN A 240 -30.55 -19.73 27.16
CA GLN A 240 -29.33 -19.29 27.86
C GLN A 240 -28.54 -20.50 28.38
N GLN A 241 -29.22 -21.48 28.99
CA GLN A 241 -28.58 -22.70 29.50
C GLN A 241 -27.89 -23.50 28.40
N ARG A 242 -28.53 -23.66 27.22
CA ARG A 242 -27.93 -24.32 26.06
C ARG A 242 -26.65 -23.63 25.59
N ALA A 243 -26.72 -22.31 25.45
CA ALA A 243 -25.58 -21.53 24.99
C ALA A 243 -24.45 -21.51 26.05
N GLN A 244 -24.80 -21.54 27.34
CA GLN A 244 -23.83 -21.68 28.43
C GLN A 244 -23.16 -23.05 28.43
N MET A 245 -23.91 -24.14 28.25
CA MET A 245 -23.36 -25.49 28.13
C MET A 245 -22.33 -25.58 27.00
N VAL A 246 -22.66 -25.04 25.82
CA VAL A 246 -21.73 -24.99 24.68
C VAL A 246 -20.47 -24.16 25.03
N LYS A 247 -20.63 -23.01 25.70
CA LYS A 247 -19.49 -22.21 26.18
C LYS A 247 -18.61 -23.03 27.12
N ASP A 248 -19.19 -23.71 28.10
CA ASP A 248 -18.44 -24.45 29.11
C ASP A 248 -17.63 -25.57 28.47
N VAL A 249 -18.21 -26.28 27.49
CA VAL A 249 -17.49 -27.29 26.72
C VAL A 249 -16.36 -26.67 25.89
N LEU A 250 -16.58 -25.53 25.23
CA LEU A 250 -15.50 -24.84 24.48
C LEU A 250 -14.36 -24.37 25.41
N VAL A 251 -14.68 -23.92 26.62
CA VAL A 251 -13.68 -23.56 27.65
C VAL A 251 -12.89 -24.78 28.09
N GLN A 252 -13.56 -25.91 28.34
CA GLN A 252 -12.88 -27.19 28.64
C GLN A 252 -11.96 -27.65 27.50
N GLN A 253 -12.29 -27.29 26.26
CA GLN A 253 -11.47 -27.57 25.08
C GLN A 253 -10.29 -26.60 24.89
N GLY A 254 -10.13 -25.61 25.78
CA GLY A 254 -8.99 -24.69 25.83
C GLY A 254 -9.24 -23.30 25.24
N ILE A 255 -10.48 -22.97 24.86
CA ILE A 255 -10.80 -21.62 24.37
C ILE A 255 -10.91 -20.64 25.55
N ASP A 256 -10.20 -19.51 25.46
CA ASP A 256 -10.25 -18.47 26.49
C ASP A 256 -11.70 -17.98 26.70
N PRO A 257 -12.26 -18.07 27.92
CA PRO A 257 -13.63 -17.62 28.21
C PRO A 257 -13.87 -16.13 27.91
N LYS A 258 -12.83 -15.28 27.89
CA LYS A 258 -12.93 -13.86 27.51
C LYS A 258 -13.27 -13.67 26.03
N ARG A 259 -12.99 -14.68 25.20
CA ARG A 259 -13.33 -14.69 23.78
C ARG A 259 -14.76 -15.16 23.51
N LEU A 260 -15.49 -15.63 24.53
CA LEU A 260 -16.80 -16.25 24.40
C LEU A 260 -17.91 -15.45 25.11
N GLN A 261 -18.90 -15.02 24.32
CA GLN A 261 -20.12 -14.37 24.82
C GLN A 261 -21.31 -15.31 24.68
N VAL A 262 -22.23 -15.28 25.66
CA VAL A 262 -23.43 -16.12 25.67
C VAL A 262 -24.66 -15.23 25.62
N ARG A 263 -25.65 -15.62 24.80
CA ARG A 263 -26.95 -14.96 24.74
C ARG A 263 -28.07 -15.97 24.55
N GLY A 264 -29.00 -16.03 25.48
CA GLY A 264 -30.27 -16.76 25.34
C GLY A 264 -31.33 -15.89 24.70
N VAL A 265 -31.99 -16.42 23.67
CA VAL A 265 -33.13 -15.79 23.00
C VAL A 265 -34.33 -16.74 23.10
N GLY A 266 -35.38 -16.34 23.82
CA GLY A 266 -36.59 -17.14 24.01
C GLY A 266 -37.53 -17.19 22.80
N LYS A 267 -37.02 -16.93 21.59
CA LYS A 267 -37.76 -16.88 20.32
C LYS A 267 -37.10 -17.79 19.29
N ARG A 268 -37.74 -17.94 18.13
CA ARG A 268 -37.16 -18.63 16.96
C ARG A 268 -35.94 -17.90 16.39
N PRO A 269 -34.99 -18.62 15.78
CA PRO A 269 -33.93 -18.04 14.97
C PRO A 269 -34.50 -17.18 13.82
N PRO A 270 -33.81 -16.11 13.37
CA PRO A 270 -34.30 -15.24 12.30
C PRO A 270 -34.49 -15.93 10.94
N ASP A 271 -33.75 -16.99 10.69
CA ASP A 271 -33.78 -17.81 9.47
C ASP A 271 -34.81 -18.94 9.50
N VAL A 272 -35.53 -19.11 10.61
CA VAL A 272 -36.53 -20.18 10.78
C VAL A 272 -37.94 -19.60 10.75
N ASP A 273 -38.75 -20.09 9.81
CA ASP A 273 -40.15 -19.68 9.69
C ASP A 273 -41.09 -20.50 10.61
N ALA A 274 -42.26 -19.95 10.92
CA ALA A 274 -43.26 -20.62 11.76
C ALA A 274 -43.85 -21.89 11.11
N SER A 275 -43.82 -21.98 9.79
CA SER A 275 -44.24 -23.17 9.02
C SER A 275 -43.25 -24.34 9.09
N GLN A 276 -42.02 -24.09 9.53
CA GLN A 276 -40.96 -25.11 9.55
C GLN A 276 -40.99 -25.98 10.81
N PRO A 277 -40.34 -27.16 10.79
CA PRO A 277 -40.30 -28.05 11.94
C PRO A 277 -39.74 -27.39 13.20
N LEU A 278 -40.46 -27.54 14.31
CA LEU A 278 -40.16 -26.90 15.60
C LEU A 278 -38.78 -27.23 16.19
N TRP A 279 -38.19 -28.36 15.79
CA TRP A 279 -36.86 -28.74 16.25
C TRP A 279 -35.76 -27.79 15.76
N LEU A 280 -36.00 -27.07 14.65
CA LEU A 280 -35.08 -26.05 14.14
C LEU A 280 -34.91 -24.88 15.10
N ASN A 281 -35.92 -24.61 15.94
CA ASN A 281 -35.88 -23.55 16.95
C ASN A 281 -35.05 -23.93 18.18
N ARG A 282 -34.82 -25.23 18.41
CA ARG A 282 -34.10 -25.74 19.59
C ARG A 282 -32.62 -25.86 19.27
N CYS A 283 -31.95 -24.73 19.15
CA CYS A 283 -30.57 -24.73 18.68
C CYS A 283 -29.69 -23.68 19.35
N VAL A 284 -28.40 -23.86 19.15
CA VAL A 284 -27.37 -22.85 19.39
C VAL A 284 -26.69 -22.54 18.05
N VAL A 285 -26.55 -21.24 17.77
CA VAL A 285 -25.80 -20.72 16.62
C VAL A 285 -24.61 -19.90 17.06
N PHE A 286 -23.70 -19.70 16.11
CA PHE A 286 -22.39 -19.15 16.32
C PHE A 286 -22.23 -17.90 15.45
N ASP A 287 -21.87 -16.79 16.09
CA ASP A 287 -21.70 -15.50 15.44
C ASP A 287 -20.31 -14.95 15.78
N PRO A 288 -19.30 -15.18 14.91
CA PRO A 288 -17.95 -14.66 15.09
C PRO A 288 -17.90 -13.16 14.85
N PHE A 289 -17.25 -12.42 15.75
CA PHE A 289 -17.09 -10.98 15.64
C PHE A 289 -15.68 -10.56 16.08
N THR A 290 -15.25 -9.37 15.70
CA THR A 290 -14.03 -8.74 16.22
C THR A 290 -14.42 -7.58 17.12
N ASN A 291 -13.76 -7.44 18.27
CA ASN A 291 -13.83 -6.20 19.03
C ASN A 291 -13.03 -5.16 18.23
N LYS A 292 -13.70 -4.21 17.57
CA LYS A 292 -13.02 -3.04 17.07
C LYS A 292 -12.45 -2.30 18.29
N PRO A 293 -11.12 -2.02 18.35
CA PRO A 293 -10.65 -1.06 19.33
C PRO A 293 -11.37 0.27 19.05
N SER A 294 -12.03 0.78 20.09
CA SER A 294 -12.61 2.12 20.13
C SER A 294 -11.56 3.19 19.92
#